data_AF-A0A3N9NDX0-F1
#
_entry.id   AF-A0A3N9NDX0-F1
#
_cell.length_a   1.000
_cell.length_b   1.000
_cell.length_c   1.000
_cell.angle_alpha   90.00
_cell.angle_beta   90.00
_cell.angle_gamma   90.00
#
_symmetry.space_group_name_H-M   'P 1'
#
loop_
_entity.id
_entity.type
_entity.pdbx_description
1 polymer ?
#
loop_
_entity_poly.entity_id
_entity_poly.type
_entity_poly.pdbx_seq_one_letter_code
_entity_poly.pdbx_strand_id
1 'polypeptide(L)' 'MKIQFINPPYIGRFSRSQRSPGVIKSGTMYYPYWLAHAAAVAEQRGHQIHLLDCPASGKDIADVLMHVRQFQPDLV' A
#
# COMPACT_ATOMS: atom_id res chain seq x y z
N MET A 1 -9.79 -11.47 -11.06
CA MET A 1 -8.37 -11.60 -10.68
C MET A 1 -8.20 -11.05 -9.28
N LYS A 2 -7.19 -11.55 -8.56
CA LYS A 2 -6.72 -11.02 -7.29
C LYS A 2 -5.58 -10.05 -7.57
N ILE A 3 -5.71 -8.80 -7.14
CA ILE A 3 -4.70 -7.76 -7.37
C ILE A 3 -4.24 -7.20 -6.03
N GLN A 4 -2.94 -7.25 -5.78
CA GLN A 4 -2.36 -6.76 -4.53
C GLN A 4 -1.58 -5.48 -4.76
N PHE A 5 -2.10 -4.38 -4.24
CA PHE A 5 -1.48 -3.07 -4.33
C PHE A 5 -0.58 -2.85 -3.12
N ILE A 6 0.72 -2.63 -3.34
CA ILE A 6 1.70 -2.53 -2.23
C ILE A 6 2.37 -1.16 -2.24
N ASN A 7 2.20 -0.41 -1.16
CA ASN A 7 3.10 0.69 -0.81
C ASN A 7 4.23 0.09 0.03
N PRO A 8 5.43 -0.13 -0.57
CA PRO A 8 6.42 -1.06 -0.03
C PRO A 8 7.07 -0.56 1.26
N PRO A 9 7.70 -1.47 2.03
CA PRO A 9 8.45 -1.13 3.22
C PRO A 9 9.46 -0.01 2.92
N TYR A 10 9.47 0.98 3.79
CA TYR A 10 10.36 2.12 3.72
C TYR A 10 10.50 2.72 5.12
N ILE A 11 11.06 3.93 5.20
CA ILE A 11 11.07 4.71 6.44
C ILE A 11 9.65 4.74 7.04
N GLY A 12 9.52 4.35 8.31
CA GLY A 12 8.24 4.31 9.00
C GLY A 12 7.53 5.65 8.95
N ARG A 13 6.20 5.64 8.75
CA ARG A 13 5.36 6.84 8.58
C ARG A 13 5.72 7.74 7.39
N PHE A 14 6.54 7.27 6.45
CA PHE A 14 6.88 8.05 5.27
C PHE A 14 5.66 8.26 4.37
N SER A 15 5.29 9.53 4.18
CA SER A 15 4.15 9.94 3.37
C SER A 15 4.63 10.23 1.95
N ARG A 16 4.53 9.22 1.07
CA ARG A 16 5.06 9.25 -0.31
C ARG A 16 4.27 10.13 -1.25
N SER A 17 2.99 10.24 -0.98
CA SER A 17 2.00 10.83 -1.86
C SER A 17 1.91 12.36 -1.66
N GLN A 18 2.42 12.90 -0.55
CA GLN A 18 2.37 14.35 -0.31
C GLN A 18 3.25 15.15 -1.28
N ARG A 19 2.97 16.45 -1.43
CA ARG A 19 3.72 17.36 -2.32
C ARG A 19 5.23 17.36 -2.05
N SER A 20 5.62 17.22 -0.79
CA SER A 20 7.02 17.13 -0.35
C SER A 20 7.25 15.84 0.42
N PRO A 21 7.52 14.69 -0.23
CA PRO A 21 7.59 13.37 0.40
C PRO A 21 8.56 13.30 1.58
N GLY A 22 8.14 12.64 2.67
CA GLY A 22 8.88 12.67 3.93
C GLY A 22 8.07 12.20 5.13
N VAL A 23 8.78 12.04 6.26
CA VAL A 23 8.16 11.90 7.57
C VAL A 23 7.95 13.30 8.13
N ILE A 24 6.68 13.69 8.33
CA ILE A 24 6.34 15.05 8.73
C ILE A 24 6.47 15.20 10.26
N LYS A 25 7.08 16.29 10.71
CA LYS A 25 7.28 16.60 12.14
C LYS A 25 5.98 16.66 12.95
N SER A 26 4.88 17.15 12.36
CA SER A 26 3.54 17.15 12.98
C SER A 26 2.89 15.77 13.05
N GLY A 27 3.49 14.75 12.44
CA GLY A 27 2.94 13.40 12.34
C GLY A 27 1.87 13.24 11.25
N THR A 28 1.55 14.31 10.50
CA THR A 28 0.63 14.25 9.35
C THR A 28 1.14 13.24 8.32
N MET A 29 0.26 12.33 7.91
CA MET A 29 0.57 11.27 6.97
C MET A 29 -0.53 11.18 5.93
N TYR A 30 -0.16 11.20 4.65
CA TYR A 30 -1.11 10.96 3.56
C TYR A 30 -1.06 9.48 3.24
N TYR A 31 -2.24 8.88 3.11
CA TYR A 31 -2.37 7.55 2.53
C TYR A 31 -1.87 7.58 1.06
N PRO A 32 -1.46 6.44 0.48
CA PRO A 32 -0.92 6.37 -0.87
C PRO A 32 -2.05 6.55 -1.90
N TYR A 33 -2.53 7.77 -2.07
CA TYR A 33 -3.82 8.05 -2.72
C TYR A 33 -3.89 7.58 -4.17
N TRP A 34 -2.81 7.69 -4.95
CA TRP A 34 -2.80 7.15 -6.32
C TRP A 34 -2.98 5.62 -6.33
N LEU A 35 -2.30 4.93 -5.42
CA LEU A 35 -2.36 3.48 -5.29
C LEU A 35 -3.74 3.04 -4.78
N ALA A 36 -4.30 3.75 -3.80
CA ALA A 36 -5.64 3.50 -3.28
C ALA A 36 -6.72 3.74 -4.33
N HIS A 37 -6.58 4.79 -5.16
CA HIS A 37 -7.48 5.03 -6.29
C HIS A 37 -7.42 3.92 -7.32
N ALA A 38 -6.23 3.44 -7.70
CA ALA A 38 -6.09 2.31 -8.61
C ALA A 38 -6.76 1.03 -8.04
N ALA A 39 -6.60 0.77 -6.74
CA ALA A 39 -7.26 -0.33 -6.06
C ALA A 39 -8.79 -0.21 -6.11
N ALA A 40 -9.34 0.98 -5.83
CA ALA A 40 -10.78 1.22 -5.90
C ALA A 40 -11.34 1.04 -7.31
N VAL A 41 -10.63 1.50 -8.35
CA VAL A 41 -11.05 1.28 -9.75
C VAL A 41 -11.04 -0.21 -10.09
N ALA A 42 -10.00 -0.95 -9.67
CA ALA A 42 -9.93 -2.39 -9.90
C ALA A 42 -11.06 -3.15 -9.17
N GLU A 43 -11.36 -2.78 -7.94
CA GLU A 43 -12.49 -3.33 -7.16
C GLU A 43 -13.82 -3.07 -7.88
N GLN A 44 -14.07 -1.84 -8.34
CA GLN A 44 -15.26 -1.48 -9.12
C GLN A 44 -15.40 -2.28 -10.42
N ARG A 45 -14.30 -2.79 -10.98
CA ARG A 45 -14.28 -3.65 -12.18
C ARG A 45 -14.45 -5.13 -11.85
N GLY A 46 -14.75 -5.48 -10.59
CA GLY A 46 -15.02 -6.85 -10.14
C GLY A 46 -13.74 -7.65 -9.84
N HIS A 47 -12.61 -6.99 -9.60
CA HIS A 47 -11.41 -7.65 -9.10
C HIS A 47 -11.41 -7.73 -7.57
N GLN A 48 -10.87 -8.81 -7.03
CA GLN A 48 -10.60 -8.90 -5.59
C GLN A 48 -9.31 -8.14 -5.32
N ILE A 49 -9.34 -7.15 -4.42
CA ILE A 49 -8.17 -6.31 -4.15
C ILE A 49 -7.65 -6.52 -2.72
N HIS A 50 -6.36 -6.25 -2.54
CA HIS A 50 -5.73 -6.08 -1.24
C HIS A 50 -4.73 -4.93 -1.31
N LEU A 51 -4.95 -3.88 -0.52
CA LEU A 51 -4.05 -2.72 -0.44
C LEU A 51 -3.21 -2.81 0.85
N LEU A 52 -1.90 -2.86 0.71
CA LEU A 52 -0.95 -2.95 1.82
C LEU A 52 -0.09 -1.68 1.92
N ASP A 53 -0.31 -0.90 2.97
CA ASP A 53 0.50 0.30 3.26
C ASP A 53 1.56 0.02 4.32
N CYS A 54 2.77 -0.37 3.89
CA CYS A 54 3.83 -0.79 4.81
C CYS A 54 4.34 0.36 5.69
N PRO A 55 4.64 1.57 5.17
CA PRO A 55 5.03 2.70 6.00
C PRO A 55 4.01 3.07 7.09
N ALA A 56 2.71 2.97 6.79
CA ALA A 56 1.65 3.28 7.76
C ALA A 56 1.44 2.16 8.78
N SER A 57 1.53 0.90 8.34
CA SER A 57 1.27 -0.28 9.18
C SER A 57 2.52 -0.86 9.87
N GLY A 58 3.70 -0.28 9.63
CA GLY A 58 4.96 -0.74 10.23
C GLY A 58 5.44 -2.09 9.70
N LYS A 59 4.99 -2.49 8.51
CA LYS A 59 5.30 -3.79 7.92
C LYS A 59 6.64 -3.81 7.21
N ASP A 60 7.34 -4.92 7.34
CA ASP A 60 8.62 -5.15 6.67
C ASP A 60 8.49 -6.07 5.44
N ILE A 61 9.63 -6.48 4.88
CA ILE A 61 9.64 -7.35 3.71
C ILE A 61 9.11 -8.76 4.02
N ALA A 62 9.31 -9.28 5.23
CA ALA A 62 8.82 -10.58 5.63
C ALA A 62 7.29 -10.57 5.73
N ASP A 63 6.72 -9.50 6.29
CA ASP A 63 5.27 -9.25 6.29
C ASP A 63 4.71 -9.21 4.87
N VAL A 64 5.35 -8.45 3.97
CA VAL A 64 4.91 -8.37 2.57
C VAL A 64 4.88 -9.75 1.92
N LEU A 65 5.95 -10.52 2.05
CA LEU A 65 6.03 -11.87 1.48
C LEU A 65 4.97 -12.81 2.07
N MET A 66 4.69 -12.69 3.38
CA MET A 66 3.60 -13.42 4.02
C MET A 66 2.25 -13.03 3.41
N HIS A 67 1.96 -11.73 3.30
CA HIS A 67 0.70 -11.23 2.72
C HIS A 67 0.52 -11.65 1.26
N VAL A 68 1.58 -11.62 0.46
CA VAL A 68 1.55 -12.11 -0.94
C VAL A 68 1.24 -13.60 -0.99
N ARG A 69 1.88 -14.42 -0.14
CA ARG A 69 1.61 -15.87 -0.09
C ARG A 69 0.18 -16.20 0.38
N GLN A 70 -0.35 -15.43 1.33
CA GLN A 70 -1.70 -15.63 1.86
C GLN A 70 -2.78 -15.19 0.87
N PHE A 71 -2.60 -14.03 0.24
CA PHE A 71 -3.58 -13.50 -0.70
C PHE A 71 -3.56 -14.25 -2.04
N GLN A 72 -2.38 -14.70 -2.46
CA GLN A 72 -2.12 -15.32 -3.78
C GLN A 72 -2.59 -14.44 -4.93
N PRO A 73 -2.03 -13.22 -5.10
CA PRO A 73 -2.40 -12.34 -6.18
C PRO A 73 -2.00 -12.89 -7.55
N ASP A 74 -2.82 -12.62 -8.55
CA ASP A 74 -2.47 -12.81 -9.96
C ASP A 74 -1.58 -11.65 -10.47
N LEU A 75 -1.65 -10.49 -9.80
CA LEU A 75 -0.92 -9.26 -10.13
C LEU A 75 -0.54 -8.52 -8.84
N VAL A 76 0.71 -8.04 -8.79
CA VAL A 76 1.25 -7.16 -7.73
C VAL A 76 1.72 -5.85 -8.34
#